data_AF-A0A958NJW3-F1
#
_entry.id   AF-A0A958NJW3-F1
#
_cell.length_a   1.000
_cell.length_b   1.000
_cell.length_c   1.000
_cell.angle_alpha   90.00
_cell.angle_beta   90.00
_cell.angle_gamma   90.00
#
_symmetry.space_group_name_H-M   'P 1'
#
loop_
_entity.id
_entity.type
_entity.pdbx_description
1 polymer ?
#
loop_
_entity_poly.entity_id
_entity_poly.type
_entity_poly.pdbx_seq_one_letter_code
_entity_poly.pdbx_strand_id
1 'polypeptide(L)'
;MYIKIKLKQDGLVIAPIKFNILLEELKNALKHCYMELGTPYNPIRIDNFVTVGKNAFSLIDRKTKISVSLSACSDDDLSDIIDYRLVCCKVINVDKTFINEDYLLNNHWGRLFKYNDEFVYSAPDGTLYIAPNKNEKCVISTRDSVHDANISYSILLSLKANFKDEKPRRFYLILDPLVKISSGKGTNPPI
;
A
#
# COMPACT_ATOMS: atom_id res chain seq x y z
N MET A 1 7.40 -12.81 -5.47
CA MET A 1 7.61 -11.59 -4.66
C MET A 1 6.34 -11.36 -3.88
N TYR A 2 6.37 -10.66 -2.75
CA TYR A 2 5.15 -10.40 -1.99
C TYR A 2 5.16 -9.07 -1.27
N ILE A 3 3.98 -8.48 -1.14
CA ILE A 3 3.74 -7.35 -0.26
C ILE A 3 3.37 -7.91 1.12
N LYS A 4 4.12 -7.51 2.13
CA LYS A 4 3.91 -7.91 3.52
C LYS A 4 3.30 -6.75 4.29
N ILE A 5 2.17 -7.01 4.93
CA ILE A 5 1.53 -6.06 5.83
C ILE A 5 1.54 -6.62 7.24
N LYS A 6 2.12 -5.84 8.17
CA LYS A 6 2.17 -6.15 9.60
C LYS A 6 1.27 -5.20 10.37
N LEU A 7 0.45 -5.77 11.24
CA LEU A 7 -0.38 -5.04 12.19
C LEU A 7 0.12 -5.32 13.61
N LYS A 8 0.29 -4.25 14.40
CA LYS A 8 0.58 -4.35 15.84
C LYS A 8 -0.44 -3.51 16.60
N GLN A 9 -1.22 -4.16 17.46
CA GLN A 9 -2.31 -3.55 18.22
C GLN A 9 -2.12 -3.86 19.71
N ASP A 10 -2.15 -2.84 20.58
CA ASP A 10 -2.00 -2.99 22.04
C ASP A 10 -0.81 -3.88 22.48
N GLY A 11 0.27 -3.87 21.70
CA GLY A 11 1.47 -4.69 21.96
C GLY A 11 1.43 -6.10 21.35
N LEU A 12 0.26 -6.61 20.98
CA LEU A 12 0.08 -7.88 20.29
C LEU A 12 0.46 -7.75 18.80
N VAL A 13 1.25 -8.69 18.32
CA VAL A 13 1.61 -8.79 16.90
C VAL A 13 0.63 -9.74 16.24
N ILE A 14 -0.18 -9.21 15.32
CA ILE A 14 -1.07 -10.03 14.50
C ILE A 14 -0.23 -10.72 13.43
N ALA A 15 -0.61 -11.95 13.05
CA ALA A 15 0.05 -12.69 11.99
C ALA A 15 0.15 -11.81 10.72
N PRO A 16 1.35 -11.70 10.12
CA PRO A 16 1.54 -10.83 8.96
C PRO A 16 0.77 -11.37 7.76
N ILE A 17 0.02 -10.49 7.10
CA ILE A 17 -0.65 -10.82 5.85
C ILE A 17 0.35 -10.66 4.70
N LYS A 18 0.35 -11.65 3.80
CA LYS A 18 1.18 -11.67 2.60
C LYS A 18 0.29 -11.67 1.37
N PHE A 19 0.57 -10.72 0.48
CA PHE A 19 -0.03 -10.61 -0.84
C PHE A 19 1.02 -11.08 -1.84
N ASN A 20 0.93 -12.33 -2.29
CA ASN A 20 1.95 -12.87 -3.19
C ASN A 20 1.66 -12.40 -4.61
N ILE A 21 2.67 -11.80 -5.22
CA ILE A 21 2.65 -11.35 -6.61
C ILE A 21 3.06 -12.55 -7.47
N LEU A 22 2.17 -12.94 -8.39
CA LEU A 22 2.38 -13.94 -9.43
C LEU A 22 3.36 -13.37 -10.46
N LEU A 23 4.65 -13.38 -10.10
CA LEU A 23 5.71 -12.71 -10.85
C LEU A 23 5.82 -13.18 -12.29
N GLU A 24 5.74 -14.50 -12.54
CA GLU A 24 5.84 -15.04 -13.90
C GLU A 24 4.73 -14.52 -14.81
N GLU A 25 3.48 -14.54 -14.31
CA GLU A 25 2.33 -14.03 -15.05
C GLU A 25 2.44 -12.52 -15.27
N LEU A 26 2.87 -11.77 -14.25
CA LEU A 26 3.06 -10.33 -14.34
C LEU A 26 4.15 -9.98 -15.36
N LYS A 27 5.31 -10.65 -15.33
CA LYS A 27 6.40 -10.45 -16.31
C LYS A 27 5.91 -10.74 -17.73
N ASN A 28 5.20 -11.85 -17.90
CA ASN A 28 4.65 -12.26 -19.19
C ASN A 28 3.67 -11.18 -19.72
N ALA A 29 2.78 -10.68 -18.87
CA ALA A 29 1.86 -9.60 -19.22
C ALA A 29 2.59 -8.29 -19.55
N LEU A 30 3.60 -7.90 -18.77
CA LEU A 30 4.40 -6.69 -19.02
C LEU A 30 5.18 -6.75 -20.34
N LYS A 31 5.60 -7.94 -20.76
CA LYS A 31 6.38 -8.16 -21.97
C LYS A 31 5.51 -8.32 -23.23
N HIS A 32 4.36 -8.98 -23.11
CA HIS A 32 3.58 -9.42 -24.27
C HIS A 32 2.24 -8.73 -24.43
N CYS A 33 1.76 -7.99 -23.42
CA CYS A 33 0.51 -7.23 -23.50
C CYS A 33 0.80 -5.72 -23.50
N TYR A 34 -0.06 -4.93 -24.16
CA TYR A 34 -0.05 -3.48 -24.02
C TYR A 34 -0.65 -3.11 -22.65
N MET A 35 0.15 -3.29 -21.61
CA MET A 35 -0.07 -2.64 -20.32
C MET A 35 0.52 -1.24 -20.47
N GLU A 36 -0.27 -0.20 -20.22
CA GLU A 36 0.06 1.22 -20.44
C GLU A 36 1.46 1.62 -19.93
N LEU A 37 1.88 2.89 -20.16
CA LEU A 37 3.24 3.31 -19.80
C LEU A 37 3.63 3.01 -18.33
N GLY A 38 2.65 2.94 -17.43
CA GLY A 38 2.85 2.55 -16.04
C GLY A 38 3.72 3.56 -15.32
N THR A 39 3.22 4.78 -15.21
CA THR A 39 3.93 5.93 -14.61
C THR A 39 3.52 6.13 -13.15
N PRO A 40 4.22 6.95 -12.35
CA PRO A 40 3.78 7.25 -10.98
C PRO A 40 2.36 7.84 -10.91
N TYR A 41 1.96 8.59 -11.94
CA TYR A 41 0.67 9.25 -12.05
C TYR A 41 -0.43 8.31 -12.57
N ASN A 42 -0.07 7.37 -13.45
CA ASN A 42 -0.96 6.34 -13.97
C ASN A 42 -0.28 4.96 -13.91
N PRO A 43 -0.26 4.33 -12.72
CA PRO A 43 0.39 3.04 -12.49
C PRO A 43 -0.47 1.88 -13.01
N ILE A 44 0.18 0.79 -13.40
CA ILE A 44 -0.51 -0.42 -13.87
C ILE A 44 -1.13 -1.13 -12.66
N ARG A 45 -2.43 -1.41 -12.72
CA ARG A 45 -3.13 -2.19 -11.69
C ARG A 45 -2.72 -3.65 -11.75
N ILE A 46 -2.31 -4.21 -10.62
CA ILE A 46 -1.82 -5.59 -10.52
C ILE A 46 -2.68 -6.51 -9.66
N ASP A 47 -3.91 -6.10 -9.33
CA ASP A 47 -4.83 -6.85 -8.47
C ASP A 47 -5.04 -8.29 -8.97
N ASN A 48 -5.12 -8.47 -10.30
CA ASN A 48 -5.25 -9.79 -10.94
C ASN A 48 -4.00 -10.67 -10.84
N PHE A 49 -2.83 -10.08 -10.57
CA PHE A 49 -1.56 -10.78 -10.41
C PHE A 49 -1.20 -10.96 -8.94
N VAL A 50 -2.12 -10.70 -8.02
CA VAL A 50 -1.89 -10.81 -6.59
C VAL A 50 -2.85 -11.82 -5.98
N THR A 51 -2.29 -12.84 -5.36
CA THR A 51 -3.07 -13.78 -4.55
C THR A 51 -3.27 -13.18 -3.16
N VAL A 52 -4.53 -13.01 -2.80
CA VAL A 52 -4.96 -12.50 -1.49
C VAL A 52 -5.46 -13.69 -0.68
N GLY A 53 -4.96 -13.86 0.55
CA GLY A 53 -5.59 -14.80 1.49
C GLY A 53 -7.04 -14.38 1.75
N LYS A 54 -7.98 -15.33 1.89
CA LYS A 54 -9.35 -14.98 2.32
C LYS A 54 -9.28 -14.07 3.56
N ASN A 55 -10.12 -13.04 3.59
CA ASN A 55 -10.27 -12.14 4.75
C ASN A 55 -9.06 -11.28 5.12
N ALA A 56 -8.10 -11.11 4.18
CA ALA A 56 -6.79 -10.53 4.43
C ALA A 56 -6.74 -9.16 5.12
N PHE A 57 -7.75 -8.28 5.00
CA PHE A 57 -7.60 -6.90 5.49
C PHE A 57 -8.93 -6.15 5.77
N SER A 58 -9.88 -6.77 6.47
CA SER A 58 -11.21 -6.17 6.62
C SER A 58 -11.33 -5.02 7.64
N LEU A 59 -10.44 -4.93 8.65
CA LEU A 59 -10.57 -3.93 9.70
C LEU A 59 -9.24 -3.52 10.32
N ILE A 60 -8.99 -2.21 10.41
CA ILE A 60 -7.91 -1.63 11.23
C ILE A 60 -8.57 -0.93 12.43
N ASP A 61 -8.24 -1.39 13.63
CA ASP A 61 -8.69 -0.78 14.88
C ASP A 61 -7.86 0.45 15.27
N ARG A 62 -8.35 1.20 16.25
CA ARG A 62 -7.55 2.21 17.00
C ARG A 62 -6.27 1.61 17.60
N LYS A 63 -5.26 2.44 17.86
CA LYS A 63 -3.94 2.05 18.41
C LYS A 63 -3.19 0.98 17.61
N THR A 64 -3.47 0.89 16.31
CA THR A 64 -2.86 -0.08 15.42
C THR A 64 -1.72 0.57 14.66
N LYS A 65 -0.52 0.01 14.78
CA LYS A 65 0.61 0.34 13.91
C LYS A 65 0.56 -0.56 12.68
N ILE A 66 0.46 0.06 11.52
CA ILE A 66 0.47 -0.58 10.21
C ILE A 66 1.85 -0.41 9.61
N SER A 67 2.44 -1.50 9.12
CA SER A 67 3.71 -1.48 8.40
C SER A 67 3.58 -2.29 7.13
N VAL A 68 3.81 -1.63 5.99
CA VAL A 68 3.84 -2.25 4.66
C VAL A 68 5.29 -2.31 4.18
N SER A 69 5.70 -3.46 3.66
CA SER A 69 7.02 -3.67 3.05
C SER A 69 6.90 -4.59 1.84
N LEU A 70 7.80 -4.42 0.88
CA LEU A 70 7.97 -5.34 -0.24
C LEU A 70 9.10 -6.34 0.09
N SER A 71 8.95 -7.60 -0.33
CA SER A 71 9.96 -8.63 -0.09
C SER A 71 9.94 -9.67 -1.21
N ALA A 72 11.09 -10.26 -1.51
CA ALA A 72 11.20 -11.43 -2.37
C ALA A 72 11.16 -12.73 -1.54
N CYS A 73 10.60 -13.79 -2.13
CA CYS A 73 10.79 -15.17 -1.69
C CYS A 73 12.12 -15.70 -2.26
N SER A 74 12.69 -16.73 -1.61
CA SER A 74 13.90 -17.41 -2.10
C SER A 74 13.72 -18.00 -3.50
N ASP A 75 12.49 -18.44 -3.80
CA ASP A 75 12.16 -19.19 -5.01
C ASP A 75 11.64 -18.27 -6.13
N ASP A 76 11.65 -16.96 -5.91
CA ASP A 76 11.29 -16.00 -6.94
C ASP A 76 12.37 -15.93 -8.01
N ASP A 77 12.00 -16.19 -9.26
CA ASP A 77 12.86 -15.83 -10.37
C ASP A 77 12.86 -14.30 -10.54
N LEU A 78 14.01 -13.68 -10.30
CA LEU A 78 14.24 -12.25 -10.45
C LEU A 78 15.27 -11.94 -11.54
N SER A 79 15.62 -12.90 -12.42
CA SER A 79 16.67 -12.73 -13.43
C SER A 79 16.52 -11.47 -14.28
N ASP A 80 15.27 -11.16 -14.64
CA ASP A 80 14.93 -10.05 -15.52
C ASP A 80 14.68 -8.74 -14.74
N ILE A 81 14.70 -8.79 -13.41
CA ILE A 81 14.38 -7.67 -12.53
C ILE A 81 15.68 -7.07 -11.99
N ILE A 82 16.00 -5.86 -12.44
CA ILE A 82 17.18 -5.11 -12.01
C ILE A 82 16.97 -4.51 -10.61
N ASP A 83 15.79 -3.98 -10.34
CA ASP A 83 15.48 -3.24 -9.11
C ASP A 83 13.97 -3.27 -8.86
N TYR A 84 13.57 -3.49 -7.61
CA TYR A 84 12.17 -3.43 -7.20
C TYR A 84 12.06 -2.69 -5.86
N ARG A 85 11.06 -1.82 -5.74
CA ARG A 85 10.92 -0.95 -4.56
C ARG A 85 9.47 -0.71 -4.20
N LEU A 86 9.19 -0.66 -2.91
CA LEU A 86 7.99 0.03 -2.41
C LEU A 86 8.19 1.53 -2.64
N VAL A 87 7.25 2.19 -3.33
CA VAL A 87 7.35 3.62 -3.64
C VAL A 87 6.62 4.44 -2.59
N CYS A 88 5.36 4.11 -2.32
CA CYS A 88 4.57 4.71 -1.25
C CYS A 88 3.30 3.90 -0.97
N CYS A 89 2.66 4.17 0.16
CA CYS A 89 1.26 3.82 0.37
C CYS A 89 0.41 5.09 0.25
N LYS A 90 -0.66 5.02 -0.54
CA LYS A 90 -1.67 6.09 -0.64
C LYS A 90 -2.83 5.77 0.27
N VAL A 91 -3.36 6.78 0.93
CA VAL A 91 -4.50 6.67 1.84
C VAL A 91 -5.49 7.76 1.47
N ILE A 92 -6.74 7.38 1.22
CA ILE A 92 -7.82 8.29 0.84
C ILE A 92 -8.99 8.06 1.78
N ASN A 93 -9.52 9.14 2.36
CA ASN A 93 -10.71 9.08 3.18
C ASN A 93 -11.93 9.14 2.25
N VAL A 94 -12.62 8.01 2.08
CA VAL A 94 -13.73 7.90 1.12
C VAL A 94 -15.03 8.49 1.66
N ASP A 95 -15.11 8.76 2.96
CA ASP A 95 -16.27 9.44 3.56
C ASP A 95 -16.27 10.95 3.30
N LYS A 96 -15.16 11.50 2.82
CA LYS A 96 -15.05 12.93 2.56
C LYS A 96 -15.42 13.28 1.12
N THR A 97 -16.43 14.14 0.99
CA THR A 97 -16.59 15.01 -0.17
C THR A 97 -15.43 16.00 -0.24
N PHE A 98 -14.94 16.27 -1.45
CA PHE A 98 -13.80 17.15 -1.74
C PHE A 98 -13.83 18.44 -0.88
N ILE A 99 -12.83 18.66 -0.04
CA ILE A 99 -12.75 19.84 0.82
C ILE A 99 -12.07 20.95 0.03
N ASN A 100 -12.85 21.96 -0.39
CA ASN A 100 -12.36 23.09 -1.18
C ASN A 100 -11.86 24.26 -0.30
N GLU A 101 -11.51 23.98 0.96
CA GLU A 101 -11.13 24.98 1.96
C GLU A 101 -9.77 24.62 2.59
N ASP A 102 -8.73 25.35 2.19
CA ASP A 102 -7.31 25.06 2.51
C ASP A 102 -7.01 24.97 4.02
N TYR A 103 -7.73 25.72 4.85
CA TYR A 103 -7.49 25.75 6.30
C TYR A 103 -8.01 24.49 7.04
N LEU A 104 -8.87 23.68 6.41
CA LEU A 104 -9.38 22.42 6.95
C LEU A 104 -8.51 21.20 6.58
N LEU A 105 -7.59 21.35 5.63
CA LEU A 105 -6.67 20.28 5.19
C LEU A 105 -5.59 19.97 6.25
N ASN A 106 -5.05 21.00 6.91
CA ASN A 106 -3.86 20.93 7.76
C ASN A 106 -3.99 20.10 9.04
N ASN A 107 -5.15 19.50 9.34
CA ASN A 107 -5.28 18.65 10.54
C ASN A 107 -6.26 17.49 10.36
N HIS A 108 -6.59 17.15 9.10
CA HIS A 108 -7.50 16.06 8.80
C HIS A 108 -6.90 14.70 9.17
N TRP A 109 -5.74 14.38 8.61
CA TRP A 109 -5.08 13.10 8.83
C TRP A 109 -4.54 12.96 10.25
N GLY A 110 -4.16 14.09 10.86
CA GLY A 110 -3.79 14.18 12.26
C GLY A 110 -4.90 13.75 13.23
N ARG A 111 -6.18 13.70 12.85
CA ARG A 111 -7.25 13.17 13.72
C ARG A 111 -7.31 11.64 13.71
N LEU A 112 -6.90 11.01 12.63
CA LEU A 112 -7.00 9.56 12.45
C LEU A 112 -5.68 8.85 12.76
N PHE A 113 -4.56 9.50 12.42
CA PHE A 113 -3.24 8.88 12.45
C PHE A 113 -2.21 9.65 13.30
N LYS A 114 -1.18 8.90 13.71
CA LYS A 114 0.12 9.36 14.19
C LYS A 114 1.15 8.86 13.18
N TYR A 115 1.96 9.77 12.65
CA TYR A 115 3.01 9.47 11.67
C TYR A 115 4.21 10.40 11.85
N ASN A 116 5.31 10.09 11.17
CA ASN A 116 6.47 10.96 11.07
C ASN A 116 6.34 11.80 9.79
N ASP A 117 6.28 13.12 9.93
CA ASP A 117 6.10 14.08 8.83
C ASP A 117 7.23 14.01 7.79
N GLU A 118 8.43 13.55 8.16
CA GLU A 118 9.55 13.35 7.22
C GLU A 118 9.22 12.36 6.09
N PHE A 119 8.29 11.42 6.35
CA PHE A 119 7.92 10.35 5.42
C PHE A 119 6.49 10.47 4.93
N VAL A 120 5.82 11.58 5.22
CA VAL A 120 4.40 11.76 4.92
C VAL A 120 4.16 13.07 4.20
N TYR A 121 3.40 12.99 3.11
CA TYR A 121 2.97 14.14 2.33
C TYR A 121 1.45 14.10 2.18
N SER A 122 0.77 15.18 2.57
CA SER A 122 -0.66 15.35 2.29
C SER A 122 -0.81 16.16 1.00
N ALA A 123 -1.41 15.55 -0.01
CA ALA A 123 -1.69 16.24 -1.27
C ALA A 123 -2.94 17.13 -1.16
N PRO A 124 -3.08 18.15 -2.04
CA PRO A 124 -4.22 19.06 -2.04
C PRO A 124 -5.57 18.37 -2.29
N ASP A 125 -5.58 17.24 -2.98
CA ASP A 125 -6.77 16.41 -3.23
C ASP A 125 -7.25 15.64 -1.98
N GLY A 126 -6.55 15.80 -0.85
CA GLY A 126 -6.83 15.11 0.40
C GLY A 126 -6.16 13.74 0.52
N THR A 127 -5.42 13.26 -0.49
CA THR A 127 -4.68 12.00 -0.44
C THR A 127 -3.47 12.10 0.50
N LEU A 128 -3.30 11.14 1.40
CA LEU A 128 -2.07 10.99 2.18
C LEU A 128 -1.12 10.02 1.48
N TYR A 129 0.10 10.47 1.23
CA TYR A 129 1.19 9.67 0.71
C TYR A 129 2.16 9.33 1.85
N ILE A 130 2.39 8.05 2.07
CA ILE A 130 3.32 7.54 3.09
C ILE A 130 4.50 6.92 2.35
N ALA A 131 5.65 7.57 2.38
CA ALA A 131 6.89 7.06 1.81
C ALA A 131 7.53 5.98 2.70
N PRO A 132 8.35 5.08 2.13
CA PRO A 132 9.16 4.16 2.91
C PRO A 132 10.16 4.91 3.79
N ASN A 133 10.31 4.46 5.04
CA ASN A 133 11.38 4.92 5.91
C ASN A 133 12.73 4.28 5.56
N LYS A 134 13.77 4.56 6.35
CA LYS A 134 15.13 4.00 6.19
C LYS A 134 15.20 2.47 6.21
N ASN A 135 14.16 1.78 6.69
CA ASN A 135 14.03 0.31 6.69
C ASN A 135 13.10 -0.20 5.57
N GLU A 136 12.88 0.61 4.53
CA GLU A 136 12.05 0.30 3.35
C GLU A 136 10.61 -0.07 3.68
N LYS A 137 10.05 0.58 4.72
CA LYS A 137 8.68 0.35 5.19
C LYS A 137 7.87 1.62 5.17
N CYS A 138 6.68 1.57 4.58
CA CYS A 138 5.65 2.57 4.82
C CYS A 138 5.01 2.27 6.17
N VAL A 139 5.02 3.24 7.09
CA VAL A 139 4.55 3.06 8.47
C VAL A 139 3.61 4.18 8.86
N ILE A 140 2.43 3.82 9.34
CA ILE A 140 1.45 4.74 9.91
C ILE A 140 0.76 4.07 11.10
N SER A 141 0.34 4.86 12.09
CA SER A 141 -0.35 4.33 13.27
C SER A 141 -1.69 5.04 13.48
N THR A 142 -2.75 4.31 13.82
CA THR A 142 -4.01 4.93 14.23
C THR A 142 -3.89 5.54 15.63
N ARG A 143 -4.66 6.59 15.92
CA ARG A 143 -4.70 7.24 17.24
C ARG A 143 -5.38 6.41 18.31
N ASP A 144 -5.30 6.88 19.56
CA ASP A 144 -5.94 6.25 20.72
C ASP A 144 -7.47 6.46 20.72
N SER A 145 -7.91 7.63 20.25
CA SER A 145 -9.28 7.96 19.91
C SER A 145 -9.36 8.25 18.42
N VAL A 146 -10.20 7.50 17.71
CA VAL A 146 -10.40 7.60 16.26
C VAL A 146 -11.91 7.60 16.04
N HIS A 147 -12.43 8.52 15.22
CA HIS A 147 -13.82 8.44 14.76
C HIS A 147 -13.89 7.41 13.64
N ASP A 148 -15.03 6.74 13.46
CA ASP A 148 -15.22 5.85 12.31
C ASP A 148 -14.95 6.63 11.01
N ALA A 149 -14.13 6.05 10.14
CA ALA A 149 -13.81 6.59 8.83
C ALA A 149 -13.52 5.45 7.87
N ASN A 150 -14.18 5.43 6.71
CA ASN A 150 -13.86 4.53 5.63
C ASN A 150 -12.66 5.08 4.87
N ILE A 151 -11.64 4.25 4.72
CA ILE A 151 -10.36 4.67 4.15
C ILE A 151 -9.93 3.65 3.10
N SER A 152 -9.71 4.13 1.88
CA SER A 152 -9.09 3.35 0.82
C SER A 152 -7.57 3.38 0.97
N TYR A 153 -6.94 2.21 0.90
CA TYR A 153 -5.49 2.06 0.88
C TYR A 153 -5.04 1.56 -0.49
N SER A 154 -3.98 2.16 -1.01
CA SER A 154 -3.32 1.72 -2.23
C SER A 154 -1.82 1.59 -2.00
N ILE A 155 -1.21 0.55 -2.56
CA ILE A 155 0.22 0.28 -2.43
C ILE A 155 0.87 0.47 -3.79
N LEU A 156 1.69 1.51 -3.91
CA LEU A 156 2.45 1.81 -5.12
C LEU A 156 3.84 1.20 -4.99
N LEU A 157 4.23 0.39 -5.98
CA LEU A 157 5.56 -0.19 -6.10
C LEU A 157 6.13 0.09 -7.48
N SER A 158 7.45 -0.04 -7.61
CA SER A 158 8.14 0.09 -8.89
C SER A 158 8.97 -1.15 -9.17
N LEU A 159 8.98 -1.56 -10.43
CA LEU A 159 9.72 -2.70 -10.94
C LEU A 159 10.54 -2.24 -12.15
N LYS A 160 11.86 -2.25 -12.03
CA LYS A 160 12.76 -2.02 -13.15
C LYS A 160 13.15 -3.37 -13.74
N ALA A 161 12.70 -3.65 -14.95
CA ALA A 161 12.97 -4.90 -15.64
C ALA A 161 13.81 -4.67 -16.90
N ASN A 162 14.56 -5.70 -17.29
CA ASN A 162 15.33 -5.77 -18.52
C ASN A 162 14.83 -6.94 -19.36
N PHE A 163 13.83 -6.68 -20.20
CA PHE A 163 13.37 -7.67 -21.14
C PHE A 163 14.34 -7.75 -22.32
N LYS A 164 14.64 -8.98 -22.75
CA LYS A 164 15.58 -9.25 -23.85
C LYS A 164 15.22 -8.41 -25.09
N ASP A 165 16.23 -7.78 -25.69
CA ASP A 165 16.12 -6.91 -26.86
C ASP A 165 15.38 -5.58 -26.66
N GLU A 166 15.08 -5.21 -25.41
CA GLU A 166 14.49 -3.92 -25.04
C GLU A 166 15.42 -3.09 -24.12
N LYS A 167 15.20 -1.77 -24.09
CA LYS A 167 15.88 -0.92 -23.09
C LYS A 167 15.29 -1.19 -21.70
N PRO A 168 16.11 -1.24 -20.65
CA PRO A 168 15.63 -1.35 -19.28
C PRO A 168 14.56 -0.31 -18.96
N ARG A 169 13.41 -0.76 -18.48
CA ARG A 169 12.26 0.10 -18.22
C ARG A 169 11.78 -0.07 -16.79
N ARG A 170 11.37 1.05 -16.17
CA ARG A 170 10.74 1.04 -14.85
C ARG A 170 9.22 1.14 -15.03
N PHE A 171 8.53 0.16 -14.47
CA PHE A 171 7.08 0.10 -14.38
C PHE A 171 6.66 0.51 -12.98
N TYR A 172 5.65 1.37 -12.87
CA TYR A 172 4.97 1.65 -11.61
C TYR A 172 3.68 0.83 -11.57
N LEU A 173 3.51 0.10 -10.48
CA LEU A 173 2.45 -0.89 -10.29
C LEU A 173 1.68 -0.51 -9.03
N ILE A 174 0.36 -0.62 -9.06
CA ILE A 174 -0.51 -0.33 -7.93
C ILE A 174 -1.35 -1.55 -7.57
N LEU A 175 -1.46 -1.79 -6.26
CA LEU A 175 -2.40 -2.74 -5.68
C LEU A 175 -3.36 -1.94 -4.79
N ASP A 176 -4.67 -2.13 -4.98
CA ASP A 176 -5.71 -1.44 -4.22
C ASP A 176 -6.40 -2.43 -3.27
N PRO A 177 -5.77 -2.84 -2.14
CA PRO A 177 -6.45 -3.70 -1.19
C PRO A 177 -7.65 -2.94 -0.59
N LEU A 178 -8.84 -3.53 -0.67
CA LEU A 178 -10.03 -2.99 0.02
C LEU A 178 -9.83 -3.09 1.54
N VAL A 179 -9.88 -1.96 2.25
CA VAL A 179 -9.71 -1.89 3.72
C VAL A 179 -10.79 -0.99 4.34
N LYS A 180 -11.26 -1.33 5.55
CA LYS A 180 -12.11 -0.45 6.38
C LYS A 180 -11.41 -0.10 7.69
N ILE A 181 -11.57 1.13 8.18
CA ILE A 181 -11.10 1.55 9.52
C ILE A 181 -12.33 1.76 10.40
N SER A 182 -12.31 1.27 11.64
CA SER A 182 -13.40 1.49 12.60
C SER A 182 -12.89 1.93 13.98
N SER A 183 -13.74 2.69 14.66
CA SER A 183 -13.62 3.16 16.04
C SER A 183 -13.88 2.06 17.08
N GLY A 184 -14.51 0.95 16.68
CA GLY A 184 -14.81 -0.20 17.52
C GLY A 184 -13.57 -1.01 17.91
N LYS A 185 -13.71 -1.91 18.89
CA LYS A 185 -12.83 -3.07 19.00
C LYS A 185 -13.34 -4.09 17.98
N GLY A 186 -12.58 -4.38 16.94
CA GLY A 186 -12.91 -5.45 16.01
C GLY A 186 -13.11 -6.76 16.78
N THR A 187 -14.29 -7.37 16.68
CA THR A 187 -14.58 -8.58 17.45
C THR A 187 -13.94 -9.84 16.91
N ASN A 188 -13.25 -9.78 15.76
CA ASN A 188 -12.24 -10.72 15.28
C ASN A 188 -11.80 -10.26 13.88
N PRO A 189 -10.53 -10.42 13.47
CA PRO A 189 -10.23 -10.51 12.04
C PRO A 189 -11.00 -11.72 11.48
N PRO A 190 -11.61 -11.63 10.29
CA PRO A 190 -12.39 -12.73 9.79
C PRO A 190 -11.46 -13.93 9.52
N ILE A 191 -11.88 -15.10 10.01
CA ILE A 191 -11.16 -16.38 9.95
C ILE A 191 -10.89 -16.78 8.51
#